data_AF-A0A7C8AN82-F1
#
_entry.id   AF-A0A7C8AN82-F1
#
_cell.length_a   1.000
_cell.length_b   1.000
_cell.length_c   1.000
_cell.angle_alpha   90.00
_cell.angle_beta   90.00
_cell.angle_gamma   90.00
#
_symmetry.space_group_name_H-M   'P 1'
#
loop_
_entity.id
_entity.type
_entity.pdbx_description
1 polymer ?
#
loop_
_entity_poly.entity_id
_entity_poly.type
_entity_poly.pdbx_seq_one_letter_code
_entity_poly.pdbx_strand_id
1 'polypeptide(L)'
;MARLFVYAVIVWIAYFLVKKIGRALVGPSGPRDQVRGPVSDAELIRDPQCGAYFLKQKGVKGVVEGQVIHFCSEQCYDKYLKSRSHY
;
A
#
# COMPACT_ATOMS: atom_id res chain seq x y z
N MET A 1 4.29 -10.03 -29.38
CA MET A 1 5.36 -10.07 -28.34
C MET A 1 5.61 -8.73 -27.64
N ALA A 2 5.34 -7.56 -28.25
CA ALA A 2 5.53 -6.25 -27.60
C ALA A 2 4.50 -5.89 -26.51
N ARG A 3 3.35 -6.58 -26.46
CA ARG A 3 2.24 -6.28 -25.52
C ARG A 3 2.63 -6.49 -24.06
N LEU A 4 3.40 -7.55 -23.76
CA LEU A 4 3.83 -7.88 -22.39
C LEU A 4 4.86 -6.89 -21.84
N PHE A 5 5.73 -6.36 -22.71
CA PHE A 5 6.74 -5.37 -22.34
C PHE A 5 6.10 -4.05 -21.90
N VAL A 6 5.05 -3.64 -22.61
CA VAL A 6 4.26 -2.44 -22.26
C VAL A 6 3.64 -2.59 -20.87
N TYR A 7 3.06 -3.75 -20.55
CA TYR A 7 2.51 -4.00 -19.22
C TYR A 7 3.58 -3.96 -18.11
N ALA A 8 4.75 -4.55 -18.34
CA ALA A 8 5.86 -4.51 -17.38
C ALA A 8 6.33 -3.07 -17.09
N VAL A 9 6.46 -2.25 -18.14
CA VAL A 9 6.83 -0.83 -18.01
C VAL A 9 5.74 -0.04 -17.29
N ILE A 10 4.47 -0.27 -17.60
CA ILE A 10 3.34 0.40 -16.93
C ILE A 10 3.30 0.04 -15.43
N VAL A 11 3.48 -1.24 -15.07
CA VAL A 11 3.53 -1.68 -13.67
C VAL A 11 4.71 -1.03 -12.94
N TRP A 12 5.87 -0.95 -13.58
CA TRP A 12 7.06 -0.33 -13.00
C TRP A 12 6.89 1.18 -12.78
N ILE A 13 6.34 1.91 -13.77
CA ILE A 13 6.05 3.34 -13.66
C ILE A 13 4.99 3.58 -12.59
N ALA A 14 3.91 2.78 -12.56
CA ALA A 14 2.86 2.90 -11.56
C ALA A 14 3.42 2.66 -10.14
N TYR A 15 4.30 1.67 -9.96
CA TYR A 15 5.02 1.45 -8.71
C TYR A 15 5.84 2.68 -8.29
N PHE A 16 6.59 3.27 -9.23
CA PHE A 16 7.43 4.43 -8.96
C PHE A 16 6.62 5.69 -8.60
N LEU A 17 5.50 5.91 -9.28
CA LEU A 17 4.61 7.05 -9.04
C LEU A 17 3.91 6.94 -7.68
N VAL A 18 3.41 5.74 -7.35
CA VAL A 18 2.79 5.46 -6.04
C VAL A 18 3.83 5.61 -4.91
N LYS A 19 5.09 5.23 -5.14
CA LYS A 19 6.19 5.45 -4.18
C LYS A 19 6.49 6.93 -3.91
N LYS A 20 6.41 7.80 -4.92
CA LYS A 20 6.64 9.25 -4.76
C LYS A 20 5.45 9.96 -4.12
N ILE A 21 4.23 9.63 -4.53
CA ILE A 21 3.00 10.28 -4.05
C ILE A 21 2.59 9.73 -2.68
N GLY A 22 2.74 8.42 -2.46
CA GLY A 22 2.49 7.79 -1.17
C GLY A 22 3.39 8.34 -0.07
N ARG A 23 4.64 8.70 -0.35
CA ARG A 23 5.51 9.38 0.63
C ARG A 23 5.09 10.82 0.94
N ALA A 24 4.42 11.49 0.00
CA ALA A 24 3.93 12.85 0.17
C ALA A 24 2.54 12.90 0.85
N LEU A 25 1.73 11.83 0.72
CA LEU A 25 0.44 11.71 1.40
C LEU A 25 0.53 10.97 2.75
N VAL A 26 1.54 10.14 2.95
CA VAL A 26 1.79 9.36 4.19
C VAL A 26 2.90 9.99 5.06
N GLY A 27 3.29 11.23 4.79
CA GLY A 27 4.19 11.98 5.69
C GLY A 27 4.14 13.50 5.48
N PRO A 28 4.19 14.29 6.56
CA PRO A 28 3.40 14.24 7.78
C PRO A 28 2.29 15.30 7.71
N SER A 29 1.02 14.88 7.74
CA SER A 29 -0.09 15.80 8.02
C SER A 29 -0.11 16.10 9.52
N GLY A 30 0.57 17.18 9.91
CA GLY A 30 0.27 17.89 11.15
C GLY A 30 1.43 18.05 12.15
N PRO A 31 1.77 19.28 12.56
CA PRO A 31 2.47 19.49 13.81
C PRO A 31 1.46 19.32 14.94
N ARG A 32 1.39 18.13 15.58
CA ARG A 32 0.86 18.03 16.95
C ARG A 32 1.14 16.67 17.61
N ASP A 33 1.64 16.82 18.83
CA ASP A 33 1.47 15.96 19.99
C ASP A 33 2.16 14.59 20.03
N GLN A 34 3.35 14.65 20.64
CA GLN A 34 3.70 13.83 21.80
C GLN A 34 2.55 12.95 22.34
N VAL A 35 2.51 11.68 21.94
CA VAL A 35 1.99 10.63 22.81
C VAL A 35 3.06 9.56 22.93
N ARG A 36 3.66 9.55 24.12
CA ARG A 36 4.38 8.43 24.71
C ARG A 36 3.45 7.20 24.69
N GLY A 37 3.59 6.37 23.67
CA GLY A 37 3.21 4.96 23.72
C GLY A 37 4.51 4.15 23.75
N PRO A 38 4.56 2.99 24.43
CA PRO A 38 5.75 2.14 24.37
C PRO A 38 6.08 1.88 22.91
N VAL A 39 7.38 1.77 22.62
CA VAL A 39 7.94 1.29 21.35
C VAL A 39 7.41 -0.13 21.15
N SER A 40 6.13 -0.23 20.79
CA SER A 40 5.39 -1.47 20.64
C SER A 40 5.73 -1.93 19.24
N ASP A 41 6.53 -2.99 19.19
CA ASP A 41 6.95 -3.76 18.03
C ASP A 41 6.32 -3.28 16.74
N ALA A 42 7.04 -2.40 16.07
CA ALA A 42 6.64 -1.81 14.81
C ALA A 42 6.69 -2.92 13.74
N GLU A 43 5.65 -3.74 13.67
CA GLU A 43 5.58 -4.92 12.82
C GLU A 43 5.53 -4.48 11.35
N LEU A 44 6.63 -4.76 10.64
CA LEU A 44 6.73 -4.55 9.19
C LEU A 44 6.07 -5.72 8.48
N ILE A 45 4.96 -5.42 7.82
CA ILE A 45 4.22 -6.37 7.00
C ILE A 45 4.38 -6.03 5.53
N ARG A 46 4.18 -7.03 4.68
CA ARG A 46 4.30 -6.87 3.23
C ARG A 46 2.93 -6.65 2.61
N ASP A 47 2.83 -5.64 1.76
CA ASP A 47 1.62 -5.35 0.98
C ASP A 47 1.41 -6.43 -0.09
N PRO A 48 0.22 -7.04 -0.18
CA PRO A 48 -0.03 -8.15 -1.10
C PRO A 48 -0.18 -7.69 -2.57
N GLN A 49 -0.43 -6.40 -2.81
CA GLN A 49 -0.63 -5.86 -4.16
C GLN A 49 0.69 -5.38 -4.79
N CYS A 50 1.50 -4.63 -4.04
CA CYS A 50 2.74 -4.05 -4.54
C CYS A 50 4.01 -4.70 -3.96
N GLY A 51 3.86 -5.58 -2.97
CA GLY A 51 4.97 -6.28 -2.35
C GLY A 51 5.84 -5.40 -1.44
N ALA A 52 5.42 -4.18 -1.14
CA ALA A 52 6.19 -3.24 -0.32
C ALA A 52 6.07 -3.55 1.18
N TYR A 53 7.16 -3.37 1.93
CA TYR A 53 7.14 -3.48 3.39
C TYR A 53 6.70 -2.17 4.03
N PHE A 54 5.71 -2.23 4.90
CA PHE A 54 5.17 -1.07 5.61
C PHE A 54 4.77 -1.46 7.04
N LEU A 55 4.63 -0.44 7.89
CA LEU A 55 4.22 -0.62 9.28
C LEU A 55 2.73 -0.94 9.35
N LYS A 56 2.37 -2.06 9.97
CA LYS A 56 0.97 -2.50 10.13
C LYS A 56 0.06 -1.41 10.71
N GLN A 57 0.56 -0.64 11.67
CA GLN A 57 -0.16 0.47 12.32
C GLN A 57 -0.43 1.66 11.39
N LYS A 58 0.41 1.86 10.36
CA LYS A 58 0.26 2.92 9.35
C LYS A 58 -0.48 2.43 8.10
N GLY A 59 -0.85 1.15 8.06
CA GLY A 59 -1.57 0.53 6.97
C GLY A 59 -3.05 0.86 6.96
N VAL A 60 -3.64 0.72 5.78
CA VAL A 60 -5.09 0.74 5.57
C VAL A 60 -5.62 -0.67 5.72
N LYS A 61 -6.66 -0.84 6.53
CA LYS A 61 -7.38 -2.12 6.66
C LYS A 61 -8.40 -2.20 5.53
N GLY A 62 -8.26 -3.20 4.67
CA GLY A 62 -9.20 -3.52 3.61
C GLY A 62 -9.89 -4.85 3.88
N VAL A 63 -11.20 -4.93 3.64
CA VAL A 63 -11.93 -6.20 3.69
C VAL A 63 -11.94 -6.80 2.28
N VAL A 64 -11.40 -7.99 2.12
CA VAL A 64 -11.42 -8.72 0.85
C VAL A 64 -11.98 -10.10 1.12
N GLU A 65 -13.08 -10.46 0.44
CA GLU A 65 -13.72 -11.79 0.59
C GLU A 65 -14.04 -12.16 2.05
N GLY A 66 -14.43 -11.17 2.87
CA GLY A 66 -14.71 -11.35 4.29
C GLY A 66 -13.46 -11.46 5.18
N GLN A 67 -12.25 -11.38 4.62
CA GLN A 67 -10.99 -11.36 5.36
C GLN A 67 -10.44 -9.93 5.48
N VAL A 68 -9.92 -9.58 6.67
CA VAL A 68 -9.27 -8.29 6.90
C VAL A 68 -7.81 -8.38 6.50
N ILE A 69 -7.44 -7.66 5.43
CA ILE A 69 -6.09 -7.58 4.90
C ILE A 69 -5.56 -6.16 5.09
N HIS A 70 -4.26 -6.01 5.34
CA HIS A 70 -3.63 -4.70 5.50
C HIS A 70 -2.89 -4.31 4.21
N PHE A 71 -3.07 -3.06 3.80
CA PHE A 71 -2.47 -2.47 2.60
C PHE A 71 -1.66 -1.24 2.98
N CYS A 72 -0.62 -0.94 2.21
CA CYS A 72 0.17 0.26 2.42
C CYS A 72 -0.58 1.55 2.02
N SER A 73 -1.66 1.44 1.23
CA SER A 73 -2.50 2.57 0.82
C SER A 73 -3.90 2.11 0.35
N GLU A 74 -4.86 3.04 0.35
CA GLU A 74 -6.20 2.84 -0.21
C GLU A 74 -6.14 2.48 -1.70
N GLN A 75 -5.22 3.09 -2.45
CA GLN A 75 -5.05 2.79 -3.88
C GLN A 75 -4.57 1.34 -4.12
N CYS A 76 -3.74 0.79 -3.22
CA CYS A 76 -3.35 -0.61 -3.29
C CYS A 76 -4.53 -1.53 -2.99
N TYR A 77 -5.38 -1.17 -2.03
CA TYR A 77 -6.62 -1.90 -1.75
C TYR A 77 -7.57 -1.90 -2.96
N ASP A 78 -7.84 -0.74 -3.56
CA ASP A 78 -8.71 -0.62 -4.73
C ASP A 78 -8.18 -1.40 -5.94
N LYS A 79 -6.86 -1.32 -6.20
CA LYS A 79 -6.23 -2.09 -7.27
C LYS A 79 -6.29 -3.59 -7.00
N TYR A 80 -6.10 -4.00 -5.74
CA TYR A 80 -6.21 -5.39 -5.33
C TYR A 80 -7.62 -5.93 -5.59
N LEU A 81 -8.66 -5.18 -5.19
CA LEU A 81 -10.06 -5.53 -5.46
C LEU A 81 -10.35 -5.63 -6.96
N LYS A 82 -9.95 -4.62 -7.76
CA LYS A 82 -10.16 -4.62 -9.22
C LYS A 82 -9.44 -5.76 -9.94
N SER A 83 -8.26 -6.14 -9.47
CA SER A 83 -7.51 -7.26 -10.04
C SER A 83 -8.16 -8.62 -9.77
N ARG A 84 -8.90 -8.74 -8.66
CA ARG A 84 -9.63 -9.96 -8.26
C ARG A 84 -11.04 -10.06 -8.84
N SER A 85 -11.73 -8.94 -9.08
CA SER A 85 -13.10 -8.92 -9.60
C SER A 85 -13.24 -9.26 -11.10
N HIS A 86 -12.18 -9.76 -11.74
CA HIS A 86 -12.13 -10.07 -13.17
C HIS A 86 -12.21 -11.57 -13.48
N TYR A 87 -12.64 -12.38 -12.50
CA TYR A 87 -12.91 -13.82 -12.62
C TYR A 87 -14.34 -14.11 -12.14
#